data_AF-A0A0D6SVB0-F1
#
_entry.id   AF-A0A0D6SVB0-F1
#
_cell.length_a   1.000
_cell.length_b   1.000
_cell.length_c   1.000
_cell.angle_alpha   90.00
_cell.angle_beta   90.00
_cell.angle_gamma   90.00
#
_symmetry.space_group_name_H-M   'P 1'
#
loop_
_entity.id
_entity.type
_entity.pdbx_description
1 polymer ?
#
loop_
_entity_poly.entity_id
_entity_poly.type
_entity_poly.pdbx_seq_one_letter_code
_entity_poly.pdbx_strand_id
1 'polypeptide(L)'
;MEPTWAVALAFEKPLETPVEGCFVQGSGLDWVARNRTKPGRDNSQDTWVLHATSAWSRQHLDLPKEAVIEQLYGAFAELIGCAVPPPAFTLAHRWLYARPAQAHEWGALADADLGLYACGDWCSSGRVEGAWLSGQDAARRLLEHL
;
A
#
# COMPACT_ATOMS: atom_id res chain seq x y z
N MET A 1 -12.28 -5.04 5.96
CA MET A 1 -11.13 -4.65 5.12
C MET A 1 -11.19 -3.16 4.85
N GLU A 2 -10.04 -2.52 4.71
CA GLU A 2 -9.92 -1.10 4.41
C GLU A 2 -9.32 -0.86 3.02
N PRO A 3 -9.83 0.11 2.25
CA PRO A 3 -9.31 0.41 0.93
C PRO A 3 -8.12 1.39 0.99
N THR A 4 -7.27 1.33 -0.04
CA THR A 4 -6.18 2.29 -0.25
C THR A 4 -6.08 2.65 -1.73
N TRP A 5 -6.11 3.94 -2.03
CA TRP A 5 -5.60 4.47 -3.29
C TRP A 5 -4.08 4.62 -3.24
N ALA A 6 -3.43 4.14 -4.29
CA ALA A 6 -2.00 4.32 -4.51
C ALA A 6 -1.77 5.03 -5.85
N VAL A 7 -0.88 6.01 -5.88
CA VAL A 7 -0.47 6.73 -7.08
C VAL A 7 1.03 6.57 -7.29
N ALA A 8 1.45 6.23 -8.50
CA ALA A 8 2.83 6.30 -8.92
C ALA A 8 3.03 7.52 -9.82
N LEU A 9 4.12 8.24 -9.59
CA LEU A 9 4.57 9.38 -10.39
C LEU A 9 5.99 9.09 -10.87
N ALA A 10 6.31 9.40 -12.12
CA ALA A 10 7.67 9.36 -12.63
C ALA A 10 8.08 10.73 -13.18
N PHE A 11 9.25 11.20 -12.79
CA PHE A 11 9.85 12.44 -13.29
C PHE A 11 11.11 12.12 -14.10
N GLU A 12 11.31 12.84 -15.20
CA GLU A 12 12.49 12.65 -16.05
C GLU A 12 13.79 13.03 -15.32
N LYS A 13 13.71 14.04 -14.47
CA LYS A 13 14.83 14.50 -13.63
C LYS A 13 14.51 14.24 -12.17
N PRO A 14 15.51 13.89 -11.35
CA PRO A 14 15.34 13.78 -9.90
C PRO A 14 14.79 15.07 -9.30
N LEU A 15 13.77 14.93 -8.45
CA LEU A 15 13.32 16.05 -7.62
C LEU A 15 14.45 16.50 -6.68
N GLU A 16 14.59 17.82 -6.53
CA GLU A 16 15.59 18.47 -5.68
C GLU A 16 15.19 18.41 -4.20
N THR A 17 15.12 17.20 -3.67
CA THR A 17 14.79 16.94 -2.26
C THR A 17 15.67 15.82 -1.72
N PRO A 18 16.13 15.92 -0.46
CA PRO A 18 16.82 14.83 0.22
C PRO A 18 15.84 13.75 0.71
N VAL A 19 14.52 13.98 0.62
CA VAL A 19 13.52 13.01 1.05
C VAL A 19 13.59 11.77 0.16
N GLU A 20 13.58 10.60 0.79
CA GLU A 20 13.51 9.30 0.11
C GLU A 20 12.27 8.49 0.52
N GLY A 21 11.64 8.87 1.63
CA GLY A 21 10.36 8.36 2.08
C GLY A 21 9.87 9.17 3.28
N CYS A 22 8.56 9.25 3.47
CA CYS A 22 7.97 10.09 4.52
C CYS A 22 6.61 9.55 4.96
N PHE A 23 6.37 9.52 6.27
CA PHE A 23 5.04 9.37 6.86
C PHE A 23 4.37 10.74 6.93
N VAL A 24 3.10 10.79 6.52
CA VAL A 24 2.38 12.06 6.36
C VAL A 24 1.19 12.10 7.30
N GLN A 25 0.96 13.25 7.93
CA GLN A 25 -0.20 13.50 8.80
C GLN A 25 -0.91 14.77 8.34
N GLY A 26 -2.20 14.88 8.65
CA GLY A 26 -3.00 16.07 8.28
C GLY A 26 -3.24 16.21 6.76
N SER A 27 -3.03 15.14 5.99
CA SER A 27 -3.18 15.11 4.53
C SER A 27 -4.01 13.90 4.09
N GLY A 28 -4.43 13.88 2.82
CA GLY A 28 -4.95 12.69 2.16
C GLY A 28 -3.88 11.59 2.00
N LEU A 29 -2.60 11.95 2.04
CA LEU A 29 -1.45 11.03 2.03
C LEU A 29 -1.16 10.46 3.42
N ASP A 30 -0.76 9.19 3.46
CA ASP A 30 -0.30 8.46 4.65
C ASP A 30 1.21 8.16 4.58
N TRP A 31 1.68 7.82 3.38
CA TRP A 31 3.05 7.41 3.13
C TRP A 31 3.48 7.76 1.71
N VAL A 32 4.72 8.21 1.56
CA VAL A 32 5.36 8.38 0.25
C VAL A 32 6.72 7.72 0.24
N ALA A 33 7.12 7.15 -0.89
CA ALA A 33 8.43 6.54 -1.07
C ALA A 33 9.03 6.84 -2.44
N ARG A 34 10.30 7.21 -2.46
CA ARG A 34 11.12 7.34 -3.66
C ARG A 34 11.59 5.95 -4.06
N ASN A 35 11.09 5.43 -5.17
CA ASN A 35 11.31 4.03 -5.57
C ASN A 35 12.76 3.75 -5.97
N ARG A 36 13.45 4.71 -6.60
CA ARG A 36 14.84 4.54 -7.06
C ARG A 36 15.88 4.35 -5.95
N THR A 37 15.53 4.65 -4.69
CA THR A 37 16.44 4.50 -3.54
C THR A 37 16.38 3.09 -2.94
N LYS A 38 15.41 2.26 -3.36
CA LYS A 38 15.33 0.86 -2.96
C LYS A 38 16.45 0.05 -3.67
N PRO A 39 17.10 -0.90 -2.97
CA PRO A 39 18.18 -1.69 -3.56
C PRO A 39 17.79 -2.38 -4.88
N GLY A 40 18.67 -2.29 -5.88
CA GLY A 40 18.50 -2.96 -7.17
C GLY A 40 17.43 -2.36 -8.10
N ARG A 41 16.88 -1.19 -7.78
CA ARG A 41 15.92 -0.51 -8.67
C ARG A 41 16.59 0.29 -9.77
N ASP A 42 15.90 0.37 -10.90
CA ASP A 42 16.27 1.28 -11.98
C ASP A 42 16.25 2.74 -11.50
N ASN A 43 17.23 3.50 -11.96
CA ASN A 43 17.48 4.88 -11.55
C ASN A 43 17.43 5.86 -12.74
N SER A 44 16.99 5.39 -13.92
CA SER A 44 16.84 6.20 -15.12
C SER A 44 15.80 7.32 -14.96
N GLN A 45 14.69 7.05 -14.27
CA GLN A 45 13.67 8.01 -13.90
C GLN A 45 13.56 8.16 -12.38
N ASP A 46 13.08 9.30 -11.91
CA ASP A 46 12.77 9.51 -10.51
C ASP A 46 11.32 9.15 -10.22
N THR A 47 11.12 7.93 -9.72
CA THR A 47 9.80 7.36 -9.47
C THR A 47 9.42 7.48 -8.00
N TRP A 48 8.18 7.88 -7.74
CA TRP A 48 7.59 8.05 -6.43
C TRP A 48 6.30 7.25 -6.33
N VAL A 49 6.08 6.63 -5.17
CA VAL A 49 4.82 5.97 -4.83
C VAL A 49 4.19 6.71 -3.67
N LEU A 50 2.94 7.11 -3.85
CA LEU A 50 2.13 7.82 -2.88
C LEU A 50 1.00 6.89 -2.44
N HIS A 51 0.87 6.67 -1.14
CA HIS A 51 -0.26 5.96 -0.56
C HIS A 51 -1.17 6.94 0.17
N ALA A 52 -2.44 6.93 -0.17
CA ALA A 52 -3.45 7.66 0.56
C ALA A 52 -3.79 6.98 1.88
N THR A 53 -4.30 7.76 2.83
CA THR A 53 -4.91 7.22 4.04
C THR A 53 -6.13 6.38 3.69
N SER A 54 -6.42 5.37 4.50
CA SER A 54 -7.66 4.57 4.34
C SER A 54 -8.93 5.42 4.47
N ALA A 55 -8.92 6.45 5.33
CA ALA A 55 -10.05 7.36 5.49
C ALA A 55 -10.33 8.17 4.22
N TRP A 56 -9.30 8.79 3.65
CA TRP A 56 -9.41 9.51 2.39
C TRP A 56 -9.82 8.57 1.25
N SER A 57 -9.24 7.36 1.21
CA SER A 57 -9.54 6.36 0.18
C SER A 57 -10.99 5.88 0.23
N ARG A 58 -11.59 5.73 1.42
CA ARG A 58 -13.01 5.41 1.56
C ARG A 58 -13.92 6.52 1.05
N GLN A 59 -13.60 7.78 1.36
CA GLN A 59 -14.39 8.93 0.91
C GLN A 59 -14.35 9.12 -0.60
N HIS A 60 -13.22 8.75 -1.22
CA HIS A 60 -12.96 8.91 -2.65
C HIS A 60 -12.92 7.56 -3.39
N LEU A 61 -13.64 6.55 -2.87
CA LEU A 61 -13.51 5.18 -3.36
C LEU A 61 -13.75 5.09 -4.86
N ASP A 62 -14.82 5.73 -5.34
CA ASP A 62 -15.28 5.66 -6.73
C ASP A 62 -14.85 6.84 -7.60
N LEU A 63 -13.86 7.61 -7.15
CA LEU A 63 -13.26 8.62 -8.03
C LEU A 63 -12.61 7.96 -9.27
N PRO A 64 -12.70 8.62 -10.44
CA PRO A 64 -11.89 8.22 -11.59
C PRO A 64 -10.40 8.37 -11.26
N LYS A 65 -9.58 7.52 -11.88
CA LYS A 65 -8.13 7.43 -11.60
C LYS A 65 -7.45 8.78 -11.77
N GLU A 66 -7.84 9.53 -12.80
CA GLU A 66 -7.28 10.83 -13.16
C GLU A 66 -7.49 11.85 -12.04
N ALA A 67 -8.68 11.88 -11.43
CA ALA A 67 -8.98 12.77 -10.30
C ALA A 67 -8.19 12.38 -9.03
N VAL A 68 -7.96 11.08 -8.82
CA VAL A 68 -7.12 10.61 -7.70
C VAL A 68 -5.66 11.02 -7.91
N ILE A 69 -5.14 10.87 -9.13
CA ILE A 69 -3.78 11.31 -9.48
C ILE A 69 -3.64 12.80 -9.24
N GLU A 70 -4.57 13.61 -9.73
CA GLU A 70 -4.55 15.07 -9.54
C GLU A 70 -4.52 15.47 -8.05
N GLN A 71 -5.41 14.91 -7.24
CA GLN A 71 -5.50 15.26 -5.82
C GLN A 71 -4.28 14.80 -5.02
N LEU A 72 -3.79 13.58 -5.23
CA LEU A 72 -2.62 13.08 -4.51
C LEU A 72 -1.30 13.69 -5.01
N TYR A 73 -1.23 14.06 -6.30
CA TYR A 73 -0.13 14.87 -6.84
C TYR A 73 -0.08 16.25 -6.18
N GLY A 74 -1.23 16.93 -6.05
CA GLY A 74 -1.33 18.21 -5.36
C GLY A 74 -0.84 18.11 -3.90
N ALA A 75 -1.36 17.14 -3.15
CA ALA A 75 -0.94 16.89 -1.77
C ALA A 75 0.56 16.56 -1.64
N PHE A 76 1.14 15.88 -2.62
CA PHE A 76 2.57 15.59 -2.66
C PHE A 76 3.40 16.85 -2.94
N ALA A 77 2.96 17.69 -3.88
CA ALA A 77 3.63 18.94 -4.23
C ALA A 77 3.65 19.95 -3.06
N GLU A 78 2.59 20.00 -2.27
CA GLU A 78 2.53 20.82 -1.04
C GLU A 78 3.49 20.32 0.05
N LEU A 79 3.80 19.01 0.07
CA LEU A 79 4.59 18.37 1.12
C LEU A 79 6.10 18.37 0.85
N ILE A 80 6.51 18.11 -0.39
CA ILE A 80 7.88 17.63 -0.68
C ILE A 80 8.98 18.72 -0.56
N GLY A 81 8.58 19.98 -0.44
CA GLY A 81 9.46 21.11 -0.14
C GLY A 81 10.35 21.56 -1.30
N CYS A 82 10.04 21.14 -2.53
CA CYS A 82 10.75 21.55 -3.74
C CYS A 82 9.77 21.76 -4.91
N ALA A 83 10.26 22.32 -6.02
CA ALA A 83 9.45 22.45 -7.22
C ALA A 83 9.15 21.06 -7.81
N VAL A 84 7.87 20.74 -7.97
CA VAL A 84 7.43 19.49 -8.59
C VAL A 84 6.97 19.77 -10.02
N PRO A 85 7.72 19.33 -11.05
CA PRO A 85 7.32 19.47 -12.45
C PRO A 85 6.18 18.49 -12.78
N PRO A 86 5.49 18.67 -13.91
CA PRO A 86 4.56 17.67 -14.40
C PRO A 86 5.24 16.29 -14.54
N PRO A 87 4.63 15.21 -14.01
CA PRO A 87 5.19 13.88 -14.13
C PRO A 87 5.12 13.40 -15.60
N ALA A 88 6.19 12.76 -16.07
CA ALA A 88 6.25 12.14 -17.40
C ALA A 88 5.38 10.88 -17.49
N PHE A 89 5.09 10.26 -16.35
CA PHE A 89 4.19 9.12 -16.25
C PHE A 89 3.43 9.16 -14.93
N THR A 90 2.16 8.75 -14.98
CA THR A 90 1.32 8.59 -13.79
C THR A 90 0.53 7.29 -13.86
N LEU A 91 0.24 6.72 -12.70
CA LEU A 91 -0.61 5.54 -12.56
C LEU A 91 -1.36 5.62 -11.23
N ALA A 92 -2.67 5.39 -11.24
CA ALA A 92 -3.43 5.14 -10.02
C ALA A 92 -3.92 3.69 -9.96
N HIS A 93 -3.87 3.12 -8.76
CA HIS A 93 -4.41 1.81 -8.44
C HIS A 93 -5.27 1.86 -7.18
N ARG A 94 -6.44 1.21 -7.24
CA ARG A 94 -7.39 1.10 -6.13
C ARG A 94 -7.34 -0.30 -5.54
N TRP A 95 -6.75 -0.41 -4.36
CA TRP A 95 -6.78 -1.63 -3.57
C TRP A 95 -8.02 -1.62 -2.68
N LEU A 96 -9.10 -2.29 -3.10
CA LEU A 96 -10.36 -2.35 -2.32
C LEU A 96 -10.19 -3.03 -0.96
N TYR A 97 -9.31 -4.02 -0.89
CA TYR A 97 -9.04 -4.84 0.29
C TYR A 97 -7.55 -4.74 0.65
N ALA A 98 -7.06 -3.53 0.88
CA ALA A 98 -5.63 -3.27 1.04
C ALA A 98 -5.06 -3.82 2.35
N ARG A 99 -5.85 -3.74 3.44
CA ARG A 99 -5.48 -4.24 4.77
C ARG A 99 -6.72 -4.55 5.62
N PRO A 100 -6.65 -5.41 6.64
CA PRO A 100 -7.72 -5.55 7.61
C PRO A 100 -7.92 -4.26 8.42
N ALA A 101 -9.16 -4.01 8.86
CA ALA A 101 -9.50 -2.82 9.65
C ALA A 101 -9.04 -2.95 11.10
N GLN A 102 -8.92 -4.18 11.59
CA GLN A 102 -8.50 -4.53 12.94
C GLN A 102 -7.54 -5.71 12.86
N ALA A 103 -6.62 -5.79 13.82
CA ALA A 103 -5.79 -6.97 13.98
C ALA A 103 -6.59 -8.10 14.65
N HIS A 104 -6.26 -9.33 14.30
CA HIS A 104 -6.79 -10.54 14.91
C HIS A 104 -5.63 -11.43 15.40
N GLU A 105 -5.95 -12.41 16.24
CA GLU A 105 -4.98 -13.40 16.75
C GLU A 105 -5.45 -14.83 16.44
N TRP A 106 -6.14 -15.02 15.32
CA TRP A 106 -6.70 -16.33 14.95
C TRP A 106 -5.64 -17.31 14.45
N GLY A 107 -4.54 -16.80 13.88
CA GLY A 107 -3.54 -17.60 13.18
C GLY A 107 -4.07 -18.06 11.82
N ALA A 108 -4.97 -19.03 11.83
CA ALA A 108 -5.76 -19.49 10.69
C ALA A 108 -7.17 -19.90 11.15
N LEU A 109 -8.12 -19.93 10.23
CA LEU A 109 -9.43 -20.55 10.44
C LEU A 109 -9.42 -21.97 9.85
N ALA A 110 -10.04 -22.92 10.53
CA ALA A 110 -10.08 -24.31 10.09
C ALA A 110 -11.38 -24.98 10.49
N ASP A 111 -11.92 -25.78 9.58
CA ASP A 111 -12.87 -26.85 9.82
C ASP A 111 -12.19 -28.14 9.33
N ALA A 112 -11.48 -28.79 10.25
CA ALA A 112 -10.57 -29.89 9.92
C ALA A 112 -11.32 -31.15 9.45
N ASP A 113 -12.47 -31.45 10.08
CA ASP A 113 -13.31 -32.59 9.73
C ASP A 113 -13.87 -32.47 8.30
N LEU A 114 -14.14 -31.24 7.84
CA LEU A 114 -14.51 -30.94 6.45
C LEU A 114 -13.30 -30.76 5.51
N GLY A 115 -12.08 -30.75 6.03
CA GLY A 115 -10.86 -30.49 5.26
C GLY A 115 -10.74 -29.05 4.74
N LEU A 116 -11.39 -28.08 5.40
CA LEU A 116 -11.40 -26.68 4.98
C LEU A 116 -10.48 -25.83 5.86
N TYR A 117 -9.61 -25.05 5.22
CA TYR A 117 -8.66 -24.16 5.89
C TYR A 117 -8.66 -22.79 5.20
N ALA A 118 -8.65 -21.71 5.98
CA ALA A 118 -8.55 -20.35 5.48
C ALA A 118 -7.45 -19.59 6.23
N CYS A 119 -6.61 -18.90 5.47
CA CYS A 119 -5.50 -18.11 5.99
C CYS A 119 -5.37 -16.80 5.22
N GLY A 120 -4.64 -15.86 5.81
CA GLY A 120 -4.33 -14.57 5.22
C GLY A 120 -3.81 -13.60 6.26
N ASP A 121 -3.32 -12.46 5.80
CA ASP A 121 -2.87 -11.36 6.65
C ASP A 121 -3.94 -10.90 7.65
N TRP A 122 -5.21 -10.98 7.24
CA TRP A 122 -6.41 -10.67 8.02
C TRP A 122 -6.71 -11.64 9.16
N CYS A 123 -6.07 -12.82 9.21
CA CYS A 123 -6.12 -13.69 10.40
C CYS A 123 -5.16 -13.23 11.52
N SER A 124 -4.32 -12.22 11.23
CA SER A 124 -3.27 -11.70 12.11
C SER A 124 -3.26 -10.16 12.09
N SER A 125 -2.07 -9.55 11.99
CA SER A 125 -1.85 -8.10 12.08
C SER A 125 -2.02 -7.31 10.78
N GLY A 126 -2.40 -7.95 9.66
CA GLY A 126 -2.57 -7.24 8.37
C GLY A 126 -1.27 -6.83 7.67
N ARG A 127 -0.17 -7.50 7.98
CA ARG A 127 1.16 -7.28 7.39
C ARG A 127 1.62 -8.52 6.62
N VAL A 128 2.63 -8.35 5.75
CA VAL A 128 3.26 -9.45 5.01
C VAL A 128 3.69 -10.60 5.95
N GLU A 129 4.27 -10.27 7.10
CA GLU A 129 4.64 -11.24 8.13
C GLU A 129 3.43 -12.04 8.64
N GLY A 130 2.32 -11.37 8.94
CA GLY A 130 1.09 -12.01 9.38
C GLY A 130 0.49 -12.92 8.31
N ALA A 131 0.57 -12.53 7.04
CA ALA A 131 0.14 -13.36 5.91
C ALA A 131 0.93 -14.67 5.85
N TRP A 132 2.26 -14.56 5.97
CA TRP A 132 3.15 -15.71 5.93
C TRP A 132 2.90 -16.64 7.13
N LEU A 133 2.84 -16.09 8.35
CA LEU A 133 2.58 -16.86 9.57
C LEU A 133 1.21 -17.55 9.53
N SER A 134 0.18 -16.87 9.02
CA SER A 134 -1.15 -17.43 8.87
C SER A 134 -1.15 -18.63 7.92
N GLY A 135 -0.43 -18.53 6.80
CA GLY A 135 -0.24 -19.65 5.88
C GLY A 135 0.49 -20.84 6.51
N GLN A 136 1.52 -20.58 7.30
CA GLN A 136 2.22 -21.62 8.06
C GLN A 136 1.29 -22.31 9.07
N ASP A 137 0.47 -21.56 9.79
CA ASP A 137 -0.46 -22.13 10.77
C ASP A 137 -1.55 -22.98 10.12
N ALA A 138 -2.10 -22.54 8.98
CA ALA A 138 -3.06 -23.36 8.22
C ALA A 138 -2.43 -24.68 7.74
N ALA A 139 -1.21 -24.63 7.20
CA ALA A 139 -0.49 -25.84 6.78
C ALA A 139 -0.19 -26.76 7.98
N ARG A 140 0.23 -26.22 9.12
CA ARG A 140 0.47 -26.97 10.36
C ARG A 140 -0.80 -27.71 10.81
N ARG A 141 -1.94 -27.02 10.88
CA ARG A 141 -3.23 -27.62 11.29
C ARG A 141 -3.67 -28.74 10.35
N LEU A 142 -3.46 -28.57 9.04
CA LEU A 142 -3.72 -29.61 8.07
C LEU A 142 -2.85 -30.85 8.33
N LEU A 143 -1.54 -30.65 8.47
CA LEU A 143 -0.59 -31.75 8.69
C LEU A 143 -0.83 -32.49 10.02
N GLU A 144 -1.32 -31.82 11.06
CA GLU A 144 -1.68 -32.42 12.35
C GLU A 144 -2.98 -33.25 12.31
N HIS A 145 -3.85 -32.98 11.32
CA HIS A 145 -5.11 -33.70 11.16
C HIS A 145 -5.01 -34.91 10.21
N LEU A 146 -3.94 -34.99 9.41
CA LEU A 146 -3.61 -36.17 8.59
C LEU A 146 -3.18 -37.37 9.45
#